data_AF-A0A7J2RA26-F1
#
_entry.id   AF-A0A7J2RA26-F1
#
_cell.length_a   1.000
_cell.length_b   1.000
_cell.length_c   1.000
_cell.angle_alpha   90.00
_cell.angle_beta   90.00
_cell.angle_gamma   90.00
#
_symmetry.space_group_name_H-M   'P 1'
#
loop_
_entity.id
_entity.type
_entity.pdbx_description
1 polymer ?
#
loop_
_entity_poly.entity_id
_entity_poly.type
_entity_poly.pdbx_seq_one_letter_code
_entity_poly.pdbx_strand_id
1 'polypeptide(L)'
;MIFNKVIDIYQKYYICFHCLGRMFSLLATNTTNYERGNALLLSLTMQNHRNYLSGNEEIQDEAIFNLKLLAENACYLPAQKVLTNEGLDYKKKDSDKVC
;
A
#
# COMPACT_ATOMS: atom_id res chain seq x y z
N MET A 1 -7.41 -12.53 3.29
CA MET A 1 -6.02 -12.52 3.81
C MET A 1 -5.67 -11.13 4.36
N ILE A 2 -4.56 -10.98 5.10
CA ILE A 2 -4.15 -9.73 5.76
C ILE A 2 -4.10 -8.53 4.81
N PHE A 3 -3.61 -8.73 3.59
CA PHE A 3 -3.52 -7.68 2.57
C PHE A 3 -4.87 -7.16 2.10
N ASN A 4 -5.87 -8.04 1.93
CA ASN A 4 -7.24 -7.59 1.59
C ASN A 4 -7.79 -6.64 2.67
N LYS A 5 -7.46 -6.87 3.94
CA LYS A 5 -7.85 -5.95 5.02
C LYS A 5 -7.12 -4.61 4.96
N VAL A 6 -5.85 -4.60 4.56
CA VAL A 6 -5.11 -3.36 4.32
C VAL A 6 -5.73 -2.57 3.16
N ILE A 7 -6.10 -3.24 2.07
CA ILE A 7 -6.81 -2.63 0.93
C ILE A 7 -8.18 -2.07 1.37
N ASP A 8 -9.00 -2.87 2.07
CA ASP A 8 -10.32 -2.45 2.60
C ASP A 8 -10.22 -1.16 3.44
N ILE A 9 -9.15 -1.03 4.23
CA ILE A 9 -8.90 0.15 5.05
C ILE A 9 -8.62 1.37 4.18
N TYR A 10 -7.64 1.30 3.26
CA TYR A 10 -7.24 2.45 2.46
C TYR A 10 -8.26 2.84 1.39
N GLN A 11 -9.19 1.95 1.03
CA GLN A 11 -10.36 2.31 0.22
C GLN A 11 -11.31 3.26 0.96
N LYS A 12 -11.33 3.25 2.29
CA LYS A 12 -12.29 4.00 3.11
C LYS A 12 -11.66 5.17 3.86
N TYR A 13 -10.45 4.98 4.37
CA TYR A 13 -9.82 5.91 5.31
C TYR A 13 -8.33 6.08 5.01
N TYR A 14 -7.82 7.28 5.26
CA TYR A 14 -6.39 7.47 5.41
C TYR A 14 -5.99 7.06 6.84
N ILE A 15 -4.92 6.27 6.96
CA ILE A 15 -4.25 6.04 8.25
C ILE A 15 -2.72 6.04 8.06
N CYS A 16 -1.98 6.51 9.06
CA CYS A 16 -0.51 6.47 9.02
C CYS A 16 0.02 5.05 9.32
N PHE A 17 1.32 4.83 9.10
CA PHE A 17 1.97 3.53 9.34
C PHE A 17 1.84 3.07 10.79
N HIS A 18 1.92 3.99 11.77
CA HIS A 18 1.74 3.66 13.18
C HIS A 18 0.33 3.15 13.47
N CYS A 19 -0.70 3.82 12.95
CA CYS A 19 -2.09 3.39 13.13
C CYS A 19 -2.37 2.07 12.43
N LEU A 20 -1.87 1.89 11.20
CA LEU A 20 -1.96 0.63 10.48
C LEU A 20 -1.32 -0.51 11.28
N GLY A 21 -0.08 -0.34 11.73
CA GLY A 21 0.61 -1.36 12.52
C GLY A 21 -0.08 -1.67 13.84
N ARG A 22 -0.68 -0.67 14.51
CA ARG A 22 -1.45 -0.86 15.73
C ARG A 22 -2.66 -1.76 15.50
N MET A 23 -3.34 -1.66 14.36
CA MET A 23 -4.48 -2.53 14.02
C MET A 23 -4.09 -4.01 13.93
N PHE A 24 -2.82 -4.31 13.68
CA PHE A 24 -2.28 -5.67 13.58
C PHE A 24 -1.34 -6.02 14.74
N SER A 25 -1.48 -5.39 15.92
CA SER A 25 -0.52 -5.50 17.03
C SER A 25 -0.33 -6.89 17.61
N LEU A 26 -1.29 -7.80 17.40
CA LEU A 26 -1.22 -9.18 17.84
C LEU A 26 -0.39 -10.07 16.90
N LEU A 27 0.02 -9.55 15.73
CA LEU A 27 0.80 -10.29 14.74
C LEU A 27 2.26 -9.80 14.75
N ALA A 28 3.20 -10.74 14.77
CA ALA A 28 4.65 -10.49 14.80
C ALA A 28 5.08 -9.55 15.96
N THR A 29 5.21 -10.14 17.16
CA THR A 29 5.67 -9.45 18.38
C THR A 29 7.14 -9.03 18.30
N ASN A 30 7.59 -8.18 19.25
CA ASN A 30 8.92 -7.57 19.25
C ASN A 30 9.21 -6.68 18.03
N THR A 31 8.17 -5.97 17.55
CA THR A 31 8.24 -4.96 16.50
C THR A 31 7.43 -3.74 16.90
N THR A 32 7.84 -2.57 16.42
CA THR A 32 7.09 -1.33 16.57
C THR A 32 5.88 -1.31 15.62
N ASN A 33 4.89 -0.49 15.95
CA ASN A 33 3.76 -0.26 15.04
C ASN A 33 4.21 0.35 13.70
N TYR A 34 5.26 1.19 13.72
CA TYR A 34 5.82 1.75 12.49
C TYR A 34 6.37 0.64 11.58
N GLU A 35 7.24 -0.22 12.10
CA GLU A 35 7.85 -1.32 11.34
C GLU A 35 6.78 -2.23 10.75
N ARG A 36 5.77 -2.60 11.57
CA ARG A 36 4.67 -3.45 11.11
C ARG A 36 3.86 -2.79 9.99
N GLY A 37 3.47 -1.53 10.17
CA GLY A 37 2.70 -0.79 9.16
C GLY A 37 3.48 -0.60 7.86
N ASN A 38 4.76 -0.23 7.96
CA ASN A 38 5.63 -0.10 6.80
C ASN A 38 5.85 -1.44 6.09
N ALA A 39 6.08 -2.53 6.84
CA ALA A 39 6.26 -3.86 6.26
C ALA A 39 5.02 -4.31 5.46
N LEU A 40 3.82 -4.07 5.99
CA LEU A 40 2.57 -4.38 5.30
C LEU A 40 2.46 -3.65 3.95
N LEU A 41 2.72 -2.34 3.94
CA LEU A 41 2.66 -1.53 2.73
C LEU A 41 3.76 -1.89 1.73
N LEU A 42 4.98 -2.16 2.22
CA LEU A 42 6.10 -2.56 1.39
C LEU A 42 5.81 -3.90 0.71
N SER A 43 5.40 -4.91 1.47
CA SER A 43 5.07 -6.24 0.92
C SER A 43 3.92 -6.16 -0.09
N LEU A 44 2.88 -5.37 0.19
CA LEU A 44 1.77 -5.19 -0.73
C LEU A 44 2.20 -4.46 -2.01
N THR A 45 3.09 -3.47 -1.91
CA THR A 45 3.68 -2.78 -3.06
C THR A 45 4.49 -3.76 -3.93
N MET A 46 5.36 -4.56 -3.30
CA MET A 46 6.17 -5.56 -4.02
C MET A 46 5.31 -6.62 -4.70
N GLN A 47 4.27 -7.10 -4.02
CA GLN A 47 3.35 -8.09 -4.59
C GLN A 47 2.62 -7.52 -5.81
N ASN A 48 2.07 -6.32 -5.71
CA ASN A 48 1.35 -5.72 -6.83
C ASN A 48 2.31 -5.34 -7.97
N HIS A 49 3.52 -4.88 -7.69
CA HIS A 49 4.51 -4.64 -8.75
C HIS A 49 4.87 -5.93 -9.49
N ARG A 50 5.09 -7.03 -8.77
CA ARG A 50 5.30 -8.36 -9.39
C ARG A 50 4.11 -8.79 -10.24
N ASN A 51 2.89 -8.59 -9.75
CA ASN A 51 1.66 -8.92 -10.46
C ASN A 51 1.51 -8.08 -11.74
N TYR A 52 1.81 -6.79 -11.67
CA TYR A 52 1.84 -5.90 -12.83
C TYR A 52 2.82 -6.40 -13.91
N LEU A 53 4.02 -6.85 -13.49
CA LEU A 53 5.05 -7.37 -14.40
C LEU A 53 4.73 -8.78 -14.95
N SER A 54 3.66 -9.45 -14.50
CA SER A 54 3.34 -10.82 -14.93
C SER A 54 2.74 -10.92 -16.33
N GLY A 55 2.21 -9.81 -16.88
CA GLY A 55 1.62 -9.74 -18.22
C GLY A 55 0.25 -10.41 -18.39
N ASN A 56 -0.37 -10.89 -17.31
CA ASN A 56 -1.79 -11.28 -17.32
C ASN A 56 -2.66 -10.05 -17.10
N GLU A 57 -3.51 -9.71 -18.07
CA GLU A 57 -4.29 -8.46 -18.10
C GLU A 57 -5.16 -8.26 -16.85
N GLU A 58 -5.92 -9.27 -16.43
CA GLU A 58 -6.79 -9.19 -15.25
C GLU A 58 -5.97 -8.94 -13.96
N ILE A 59 -4.85 -9.65 -13.81
CA ILE A 59 -3.93 -9.51 -12.67
C ILE A 59 -3.24 -8.13 -12.70
N GLN A 60 -2.94 -7.62 -13.89
CA GLN A 60 -2.27 -6.35 -14.10
C GLN A 60 -3.17 -5.17 -13.74
N ASP A 61 -4.44 -5.23 -14.11
CA ASP A 61 -5.44 -4.20 -13.77
C ASP A 61 -5.66 -4.12 -12.25
N GLU A 62 -5.82 -5.27 -11.57
CA GLU A 62 -5.93 -5.30 -10.11
C GLU A 62 -4.66 -4.73 -9.45
N ALA A 63 -3.48 -5.08 -9.97
CA ALA A 63 -2.22 -4.58 -9.48
C ALA A 63 -2.09 -3.06 -9.61
N ILE A 64 -2.47 -2.50 -10.76
CA ILE A 64 -2.47 -1.05 -11.01
C ILE A 64 -3.43 -0.36 -10.04
N PHE A 65 -4.65 -0.89 -9.88
CA PHE A 65 -5.63 -0.35 -8.94
C PHE A 65 -5.07 -0.29 -7.52
N ASN A 66 -4.49 -1.39 -7.03
CA ASN A 66 -3.91 -1.47 -5.69
C ASN A 66 -2.70 -0.54 -5.53
N LEU A 67 -1.81 -0.46 -6.52
CA LEU A 67 -0.66 0.46 -6.49
C LEU A 67 -1.12 1.92 -6.41
N LYS A 68 -2.14 2.31 -7.18
CA LYS A 68 -2.73 3.66 -7.10
C LYS A 68 -3.35 3.91 -5.74
N LEU A 69 -4.07 2.94 -5.18
CA LEU A 69 -4.64 3.06 -3.84
C LEU A 69 -3.54 3.32 -2.79
N LEU A 70 -2.42 2.58 -2.84
CA LEU A 70 -1.31 2.79 -1.91
C LEU A 70 -0.61 4.14 -2.14
N ALA A 71 -0.39 4.52 -3.40
CA ALA A 71 0.26 5.77 -3.75
C ALA A 71 -0.56 7.00 -3.33
N GLU A 72 -1.88 6.96 -3.52
CA GLU A 72 -2.78 8.10 -3.33
C GLU A 72 -3.45 8.11 -1.95
N ASN A 73 -3.94 6.97 -1.48
CA ASN A 73 -4.72 6.91 -0.25
C ASN A 73 -3.86 6.58 0.95
N ALA A 74 -2.83 5.74 0.81
CA ALA A 74 -1.84 5.55 1.88
C ALA A 74 -0.70 6.57 1.83
N CYS A 75 -0.64 7.40 0.79
CA CYS A 75 0.47 8.35 0.54
C CYS A 75 1.84 7.64 0.60
N TYR A 76 1.92 6.40 0.10
CA TYR A 76 3.08 5.54 0.28
C TYR A 76 4.11 5.76 -0.83
N LEU A 77 5.25 6.36 -0.46
CA LEU A 77 6.30 6.76 -1.41
C LEU A 77 6.83 5.60 -2.28
N PRO A 78 7.07 4.38 -1.78
CA PRO A 78 7.49 3.27 -2.64
C PRO A 78 6.48 2.95 -3.75
N ALA A 79 5.17 2.98 -3.47
CA ALA A 79 4.14 2.76 -4.48
C ALA A 79 4.11 3.90 -5.51
N GLN A 80 4.27 5.15 -5.06
CA GLN A 80 4.41 6.32 -5.96
C GLN A 80 5.60 6.17 -6.90
N LYS A 81 6.73 5.66 -6.40
CA LYS A 81 7.94 5.42 -7.21
C LYS A 81 7.75 4.29 -8.21
N VAL A 82 7.08 3.20 -7.83
CA VAL A 82 6.71 2.13 -8.78
C VAL A 82 5.89 2.71 -9.93
N LEU A 83 4.78 3.41 -9.64
CA LEU A 83 3.92 3.98 -10.68
C LEU A 83 4.67 4.96 -11.59
N THR A 84 5.53 5.81 -11.01
CA THR A 84 6.36 6.76 -11.77
C THR A 84 7.33 6.04 -12.71
N ASN A 85 8.02 4.99 -12.23
CA ASN A 85 9.01 4.26 -13.02
C ASN A 85 8.36 3.47 -14.16
N GLU A 86 7.15 2.95 -13.94
CA GLU A 86 6.39 2.21 -14.94
C GLU A 86 5.58 3.12 -15.89
N GLY A 87 5.68 4.46 -15.74
CA GLY A 87 4.98 5.42 -16.59
C GLY A 87 3.45 5.48 -16.37
N LEU A 88 2.99 5.12 -15.16
CA LEU A 88 1.58 5.07 -14.79
C LEU A 88 1.14 6.32 -14.03
N ASP A 89 0.03 6.91 -14.46
CA ASP A 89 -0.54 8.10 -13.83
C ASP A 89 -1.22 7.81 -12.49
N TYR A 90 -0.99 8.71 -11.52
CA TYR A 90 -1.66 8.74 -10.22
C TYR A 90 -1.74 10.16 -9.66
N LYS A 91 -2.70 10.39 -8.76
CA LYS A 91 -2.88 11.68 -8.07
C LYS A 91 -1.96 11.75 -6.87
N LYS A 92 -0.78 12.37 -7.04
CA LYS A 92 0.13 12.63 -5.92
C LYS A 92 -0.60 13.42 -4.82
N LYS A 93 -0.69 12.83 -3.63
CA LYS A 93 -1.20 13.50 -2.43
C LYS A 93 -0.04 13.64 -1.44
N ASP A 94 0.14 14.84 -0.93
CA ASP A 94 1.09 15.10 0.15
C ASP A 94 0.52 14.67 1.50
N SER A 95 1.41 14.35 2.44
CA SER A 95 1.10 13.67 3.70
C SER A 95 0.48 14.57 4.78
N ASP A 96 -0.09 15.71 4.42
CA ASP A 96 -0.68 16.67 5.38
C ASP A 96 -1.99 16.15 6.03
N LYS A 97 -2.35 14.90 5.76
CA LYS A 97 -3.52 14.25 6.33
C LYS A 97 -3.25 13.83 7.76
N VAL A 98 -4.11 14.29 8.67
CA VAL A 98 -4.19 13.77 10.03
C VAL A 98 -4.94 12.41 9.97
N CYS A 99 -4.36 11.38 10.58
CA CYS A 99 -4.98 10.07 10.73
C CYS A 99 -5.80 9.95 12.02
#